data_AF-A0A2N8P7N3-F1
#
_entry.id   AF-A0A2N8P7N3-F1
#
_cell.length_a   1.000
_cell.length_b   1.000
_cell.length_c   1.000
_cell.angle_alpha   90.00
_cell.angle_beta   90.00
_cell.angle_gamma   90.00
#
_symmetry.space_group_name_H-M   'P 1'
#
loop_
_entity.id
_entity.type
_entity.pdbx_description
1 polymer ?
#
loop_
_entity_poly.entity_id
_entity_poly.type
_entity_poly.pdbx_seq_one_letter_code
_entity_poly.pdbx_strand_id
1 'polypeptide(L)'
;MTVAAVADRVASGTWSDFGCEVNALPPAELFDRYERSRFLYPAKRARLAPYWPLILENWQRARRAGELLHWVASHEEPGGGWASLTSWRSTHAGWQTQHLVSSGTLAGGRAVMLAAQAVRMAERQDVAAQNWFSPSNRFAALAFGTIGRSLGPEHSLVAPGDYVMVPLALARALRPDGSAGSVAELDGGACPELAELARRCRGAVYTRAEGLDRDDLCLADVDRLYRLVGLRRHRRIWVLYDTSGAVRAAALAYRGPLGFNFSFLENRCDVLIAPGLDATETRRATDALLAAACHAYADFEPAAVPLTTATPVDHLILAGAEPVRPYTRALWLAEAYPDLYRHIDELYAQRLRGRGVYPRSNA
;
A
#
# COMPACT_ATOMS: atom_id res chain seq x y z
N MET A 1 2.31 20.88 20.95
CA MET A 1 0.91 21.15 20.53
C MET A 1 0.06 19.99 21.01
N THR A 2 -1.06 20.21 21.70
CA THR A 2 -1.90 19.13 22.26
C THR A 2 -2.79 18.49 21.18
N VAL A 3 -3.27 17.26 21.39
CA VAL A 3 -4.21 16.57 20.47
C VAL A 3 -5.47 17.41 20.23
N ALA A 4 -6.02 18.02 21.28
CA ALA A 4 -7.18 18.92 21.18
C ALA A 4 -6.91 20.13 20.27
N ALA A 5 -5.74 20.77 20.39
CA ALA A 5 -5.38 21.93 19.56
C ALA A 5 -5.18 21.57 18.07
N VAL A 6 -4.76 20.34 17.76
CA VAL A 6 -4.70 19.85 16.37
C VAL A 6 -6.10 19.58 15.85
N ALA A 7 -6.95 18.93 16.65
CA ALA A 7 -8.33 18.62 16.26
C ALA A 7 -9.16 19.90 16.00
N ASP A 8 -9.04 20.92 16.85
CA ASP A 8 -9.76 22.19 16.70
C ASP A 8 -9.32 22.97 15.45
N ARG A 9 -8.04 22.89 15.07
CA ARG A 9 -7.50 23.53 13.86
C ARG A 9 -7.92 22.83 12.56
N VAL A 10 -8.33 21.56 12.65
CA VAL A 10 -8.63 20.68 11.51
C VAL A 10 -10.13 20.52 11.26
N ALA A 11 -10.99 21.02 12.16
CA ALA A 11 -12.44 20.83 12.11
C ALA A 11 -13.14 21.33 10.82
N SER A 12 -12.46 22.12 9.97
CA SER A 12 -12.94 22.58 8.66
C SER A 12 -11.91 22.41 7.53
N GLY A 13 -10.85 21.63 7.75
CA GLY A 13 -9.67 21.62 6.88
C GLY A 13 -9.98 21.17 5.45
N THR A 14 -9.83 22.08 4.50
CA THR A 14 -9.87 21.82 3.06
C THR A 14 -8.45 21.74 2.51
N TRP A 15 -8.28 21.12 1.34
CA TRP A 15 -6.99 21.08 0.65
C TRP A 15 -6.39 22.49 0.43
N SER A 16 -7.25 23.48 0.16
CA SER A 16 -6.86 24.88 -0.06
C SER A 16 -6.27 25.56 1.17
N ASP A 17 -6.60 25.12 2.40
CA ASP A 17 -6.01 25.68 3.63
C ASP A 17 -4.50 25.44 3.72
N PHE A 18 -4.02 24.46 2.96
CA PHE A 18 -2.62 24.11 2.80
C PHE A 18 -2.04 24.57 1.46
N GLY A 19 -2.78 25.39 0.70
CA GLY A 19 -2.43 25.77 -0.67
C GLY A 19 -2.34 24.57 -1.62
N CYS A 20 -3.07 23.50 -1.34
CA CYS A 20 -3.07 22.30 -2.18
C CYS A 20 -4.31 22.27 -3.07
N GLU A 21 -4.14 21.76 -4.28
CA GLU A 21 -5.21 21.42 -5.21
C GLU A 21 -5.33 19.90 -5.32
N VAL A 22 -6.52 19.41 -5.68
CA VAL A 22 -6.76 17.96 -5.83
C VAL A 22 -7.19 17.63 -7.25
N ASN A 23 -6.55 16.63 -7.83
CA ASN A 23 -6.83 16.13 -9.17
C ASN A 23 -6.81 17.22 -10.26
N ALA A 24 -6.09 18.32 -10.01
CA ALA A 24 -5.98 19.46 -10.91
C ALA A 24 -5.28 19.05 -12.22
N LEU A 25 -4.19 18.29 -12.11
CA LEU A 25 -3.38 17.86 -13.25
C LEU A 25 -3.99 16.64 -13.96
N PRO A 26 -4.10 16.65 -15.30
CA PRO A 26 -4.35 15.45 -16.07
C PRO A 26 -3.25 14.40 -15.84
N PRO A 27 -3.56 13.09 -15.87
CA PRO A 27 -2.57 12.03 -15.63
C PRO A 27 -1.32 12.10 -16.51
N ALA A 28 -1.45 12.48 -17.78
CA ALA A 28 -0.30 12.63 -18.68
C ALA A 28 0.67 13.70 -18.18
N GLU A 29 0.16 14.90 -17.86
CA GLU A 29 0.99 15.99 -17.33
C GLU A 29 1.61 15.64 -15.97
N LEU A 30 0.85 14.98 -15.10
CA LEU A 30 1.36 14.49 -13.82
C LEU A 30 2.54 13.54 -14.01
N PHE A 31 2.43 12.62 -14.96
CA PHE A 31 3.49 11.66 -15.24
C PHE A 31 4.72 12.32 -15.86
N ASP A 32 4.55 13.33 -16.71
CA ASP A 32 5.67 14.14 -17.22
C ASP A 32 6.39 14.89 -16.09
N ARG A 33 5.66 15.36 -15.07
CA ARG A 33 6.27 15.95 -13.86
C ARG A 33 6.99 14.89 -13.03
N TYR A 34 6.45 13.68 -12.92
CA TYR A 34 7.14 12.56 -12.27
C TYR A 34 8.44 12.16 -12.97
N GLU A 35 8.47 12.20 -14.30
CA GLU A 35 9.68 11.95 -15.08
C GLU A 35 10.73 13.05 -14.87
N ARG A 36 10.33 14.32 -14.99
CA ARG A 36 11.21 15.48 -14.73
C ARG A 36 11.77 15.50 -13.30
N SER A 37 10.99 15.03 -12.33
CA SER A 37 11.39 14.90 -10.92
C SER A 37 12.23 13.64 -10.63
N ARG A 38 12.59 12.87 -11.66
CA ARG A 38 13.32 11.58 -11.57
C ARG A 38 12.62 10.51 -10.72
N PHE A 39 11.34 10.69 -10.40
CA PHE A 39 10.53 9.67 -9.76
C PHE A 39 10.31 8.47 -10.69
N LEU A 40 10.07 8.74 -11.97
CA LEU A 40 10.06 7.75 -13.06
C LEU A 40 11.46 7.59 -13.67
N TYR A 41 12.44 7.15 -12.87
CA TYR A 41 13.80 6.89 -13.36
C TYR A 41 13.83 5.83 -14.49
N PRO A 42 14.87 5.81 -15.36
CA PRO A 42 14.87 5.03 -16.59
C PRO A 42 14.49 3.55 -16.44
N ALA A 43 15.06 2.85 -15.45
CA ALA A 43 14.72 1.44 -15.21
C ALA A 43 13.26 1.24 -14.77
N LYS A 44 12.68 2.16 -14.00
CA LYS A 44 11.24 2.13 -13.67
C LYS A 44 10.40 2.37 -14.92
N ARG A 45 10.79 3.34 -15.76
CA ARG A 45 10.08 3.64 -17.01
C ARG A 45 10.09 2.45 -17.96
N ALA A 46 11.23 1.80 -18.14
CA ALA A 46 11.38 0.61 -18.98
C ALA A 46 10.46 -0.53 -18.50
N ARG A 47 10.42 -0.80 -17.19
CA ARG A 47 9.53 -1.82 -16.61
C ARG A 47 8.04 -1.53 -16.83
N LEU A 48 7.65 -0.25 -16.82
CA LEU A 48 6.26 0.16 -17.01
C LEU A 48 5.87 0.35 -18.47
N ALA A 49 6.85 0.43 -19.38
CA ALA A 49 6.62 0.77 -20.79
C ALA A 49 5.60 -0.17 -21.48
N PRO A 50 5.64 -1.51 -21.30
CA PRO A 50 4.66 -2.41 -21.91
C PRO A 50 3.21 -2.13 -21.48
N TYR A 51 3.02 -1.54 -20.30
CA TYR A 51 1.73 -1.34 -19.68
C TYR A 51 1.27 0.12 -19.70
N TRP A 52 2.11 1.03 -20.19
CA TRP A 52 1.92 2.47 -20.04
C TRP A 52 0.56 2.99 -20.55
N PRO A 53 0.04 2.55 -21.72
CA PRO A 53 -1.27 2.96 -22.19
C PRO A 53 -2.38 2.60 -21.19
N LEU A 54 -2.36 1.37 -20.67
CA LEU A 54 -3.33 0.90 -19.68
C LEU A 54 -3.20 1.64 -18.34
N ILE A 55 -1.97 1.91 -17.89
CA ILE A 55 -1.74 2.70 -16.67
C ILE A 55 -2.35 4.09 -16.80
N LEU A 56 -2.09 4.77 -17.93
CA LEU A 56 -2.64 6.10 -18.18
C LEU A 56 -4.17 6.07 -18.22
N GLU A 57 -4.75 5.09 -18.92
CA GLU A 57 -6.19 4.89 -18.98
C GLU A 57 -6.78 4.65 -17.58
N ASN A 58 -6.20 3.77 -16.78
CA ASN A 58 -6.65 3.48 -15.42
C ASN A 58 -6.68 4.74 -14.55
N TRP A 59 -5.64 5.58 -14.62
CA TRP A 59 -5.60 6.85 -13.89
C TRP A 59 -6.65 7.85 -14.40
N GLN A 60 -6.90 7.91 -15.71
CA GLN A 60 -7.97 8.74 -16.29
C GLN A 60 -9.35 8.28 -15.82
N ARG A 61 -9.59 6.97 -15.77
CA ARG A 61 -10.84 6.39 -15.25
C ARG A 61 -11.00 6.72 -13.77
N ALA A 62 -9.97 6.51 -12.97
CA ALA A 62 -9.95 6.77 -11.53
C ALA A 62 -10.26 8.24 -11.20
N ARG A 63 -9.68 9.18 -11.96
CA ARG A 63 -9.89 10.62 -11.79
C ARG A 63 -11.37 11.02 -11.88
N ARG A 64 -12.20 10.31 -12.66
CA ARG A 64 -13.64 10.58 -12.74
C ARG A 64 -14.40 10.32 -11.44
N ALA A 65 -13.88 9.43 -10.58
CA ALA A 65 -14.44 9.20 -9.26
C ALA A 65 -13.91 10.19 -8.21
N GLY A 66 -12.83 10.91 -8.52
CA GLY A 66 -12.20 11.85 -7.60
C GLY A 66 -11.90 11.25 -6.24
N GLU A 67 -12.10 12.03 -5.19
CA GLU A 67 -11.84 11.67 -3.79
C GLU A 67 -12.69 10.50 -3.27
N LEU A 68 -13.66 10.00 -4.04
CA LEU A 68 -14.34 8.74 -3.70
C LEU A 68 -13.38 7.54 -3.78
N LEU A 69 -12.46 7.53 -4.76
CA LEU A 69 -11.59 6.38 -5.06
C LEU A 69 -10.11 6.72 -5.13
N HIS A 70 -9.77 7.85 -5.72
CA HIS A 70 -8.41 8.18 -6.12
C HIS A 70 -8.21 9.69 -6.17
N TRP A 71 -7.25 10.16 -5.39
CA TRP A 71 -6.90 11.57 -5.38
C TRP A 71 -5.40 11.77 -5.52
N VAL A 72 -5.05 12.87 -6.16
CA VAL A 72 -3.69 13.41 -6.24
C VAL A 72 -3.76 14.82 -5.68
N ALA A 73 -3.17 15.02 -4.51
CA ALA A 73 -2.97 16.36 -3.97
C ALA A 73 -1.68 16.93 -4.57
N SER A 74 -1.71 18.18 -5.01
CA SER A 74 -0.55 18.90 -5.52
C SER A 74 -0.41 20.28 -4.91
N HIS A 75 0.82 20.73 -4.75
CA HIS A 75 1.17 22.06 -4.27
C HIS A 75 2.23 22.67 -5.18
N GLU A 76 1.96 23.88 -5.68
CA GLU A 76 2.93 24.70 -6.41
C GLU A 76 3.62 25.65 -5.43
N GLU A 77 4.94 25.65 -5.44
CA GLU A 77 5.74 26.53 -4.59
C GLU A 77 6.10 27.84 -5.31
N PRO A 78 6.17 28.97 -4.59
CA PRO A 78 6.78 30.20 -5.11
C PRO A 78 8.20 29.91 -5.60
N GLY A 79 8.49 30.21 -6.86
CA GLY A 79 9.79 29.92 -7.49
C GLY A 79 9.84 28.64 -8.35
N GLY A 80 8.69 28.01 -8.62
CA GLY A 80 8.57 26.93 -9.61
C GLY A 80 8.87 25.53 -9.08
N GLY A 81 8.98 25.37 -7.75
CA GLY A 81 8.98 24.07 -7.09
C GLY A 81 7.59 23.45 -7.09
N TRP A 82 7.51 22.12 -7.00
CA TRP A 82 6.22 21.42 -7.00
C TRP A 82 6.29 20.18 -6.12
N ALA A 83 5.17 19.84 -5.49
CA ALA A 83 5.00 18.57 -4.79
C ALA A 83 3.66 17.92 -5.10
N SER A 84 3.59 16.60 -5.02
CA SER A 84 2.34 15.85 -5.03
C SER A 84 2.37 14.61 -4.14
N LEU A 85 1.18 14.17 -3.78
CA LEU A 85 0.92 12.94 -3.03
C LEU A 85 -0.31 12.26 -3.65
N THR A 86 -0.24 10.96 -3.89
CA THR A 86 -1.37 10.18 -4.43
C THR A 86 -1.90 9.23 -3.38
N SER A 87 -3.21 9.05 -3.34
CA SER A 87 -3.82 7.95 -2.58
C SER A 87 -5.00 7.36 -3.31
N TRP A 88 -5.28 6.10 -3.01
CA TRP A 88 -6.45 5.40 -3.52
C TRP A 88 -7.05 4.47 -2.47
N ARG A 89 -8.35 4.24 -2.58
CA ARG A 89 -9.13 3.45 -1.64
C ARG A 89 -8.76 1.97 -1.74
N SER A 90 -8.14 1.42 -0.70
CA SER A 90 -7.66 0.03 -0.65
C SER A 90 -8.66 -0.95 -0.02
N THR A 91 -9.53 -0.50 0.86
CA THR A 91 -10.66 -1.28 1.40
C THR A 91 -11.86 -0.33 1.54
N HIS A 92 -13.01 -0.77 2.06
CA HIS A 92 -14.17 0.13 2.23
C HIS A 92 -13.80 1.45 2.93
N ALA A 93 -12.98 1.39 3.98
CA ALA A 93 -12.55 2.56 4.76
C ALA A 93 -11.01 2.68 4.89
N GLY A 94 -10.26 1.91 4.09
CA GLY A 94 -8.80 1.91 4.10
C GLY A 94 -8.23 2.60 2.88
N TRP A 95 -7.14 3.33 3.05
CA TRP A 95 -6.45 4.04 1.96
C TRP A 95 -5.00 3.61 1.80
N GLN A 96 -4.54 3.53 0.56
CA GLN A 96 -3.15 3.31 0.20
C GLN A 96 -2.58 4.60 -0.37
N THR A 97 -1.69 5.24 0.39
CA THR A 97 -1.06 6.51 0.02
C THR A 97 0.37 6.27 -0.44
N GLN A 98 0.72 6.70 -1.65
CA GLN A 98 2.05 6.57 -2.23
C GLN A 98 2.40 7.75 -3.15
N HIS A 99 3.53 7.64 -3.83
CA HIS A 99 3.97 8.59 -4.85
C HIS A 99 4.10 10.02 -4.31
N LEU A 100 4.66 10.16 -3.11
CA LEU A 100 5.15 11.45 -2.64
C LEU A 100 6.32 11.88 -3.53
N VAL A 101 6.10 12.90 -4.34
CA VAL A 101 7.10 13.46 -5.25
C VAL A 101 7.24 14.95 -4.94
N SER A 102 8.47 15.44 -4.85
CA SER A 102 8.74 16.88 -4.78
C SER A 102 9.96 17.20 -5.63
N SER A 103 9.86 18.26 -6.43
CA SER A 103 10.95 18.89 -7.17
C SER A 103 11.41 20.21 -6.52
N GLY A 104 10.64 20.72 -5.56
CA GLY A 104 10.84 22.00 -4.89
C GLY A 104 11.56 21.86 -3.55
N THR A 105 11.15 22.69 -2.59
CA THR A 105 11.69 22.63 -1.23
C THR A 105 10.99 21.53 -0.42
N LEU A 106 11.37 21.42 0.85
CA LEU A 106 10.66 20.55 1.79
C LEU A 106 9.26 21.10 2.14
N ALA A 107 8.97 22.37 1.84
CA ALA A 107 7.69 23.00 2.15
C ALA A 107 6.52 22.37 1.36
N GLY A 108 6.68 22.15 0.05
CA GLY A 108 5.62 21.53 -0.75
C GLY A 108 5.32 20.09 -0.31
N GLY A 109 6.37 19.30 -0.02
CA GLY A 109 6.21 17.95 0.51
C GLY A 109 5.48 17.92 1.86
N ARG A 110 5.80 18.86 2.75
CA ARG A 110 5.08 19.03 4.02
C ARG A 110 3.61 19.39 3.77
N ALA A 111 3.34 20.36 2.89
CA ALA A 111 1.99 20.83 2.59
C ALA A 111 1.07 19.68 2.15
N VAL A 112 1.46 18.91 1.13
CA VAL A 112 0.62 17.81 0.62
C VAL A 112 0.41 16.68 1.64
N MET A 113 1.43 16.39 2.48
CA MET A 113 1.31 15.37 3.53
C MET A 113 0.43 15.81 4.69
N LEU A 114 0.50 17.08 5.11
CA LEU A 114 -0.33 17.60 6.18
C LEU A 114 -1.78 17.82 5.71
N ALA A 115 -1.97 18.31 4.49
CA ALA A 115 -3.30 18.48 3.88
C ALA A 115 -4.05 17.15 3.82
N ALA A 116 -3.37 16.09 3.33
CA ALA A 116 -3.96 14.76 3.24
C ALA A 116 -4.42 14.22 4.60
N GLN A 117 -3.71 14.51 5.68
CA GLN A 117 -4.11 14.07 7.02
C GLN A 117 -5.24 14.94 7.59
N ALA A 118 -5.17 16.26 7.38
CA ALA A 118 -6.19 17.20 7.84
C ALA A 118 -7.57 16.90 7.25
N VAL A 119 -7.65 16.73 5.93
CA VAL A 119 -8.92 16.42 5.24
C VAL A 119 -9.53 15.12 5.76
N ARG A 120 -8.71 14.08 5.93
CA ARG A 120 -9.19 12.77 6.39
C ARG A 120 -9.66 12.79 7.85
N MET A 121 -8.99 13.56 8.70
CA MET A 121 -9.44 13.83 10.07
C MET A 121 -10.77 14.59 10.12
N ALA A 122 -11.01 15.52 9.18
CA ALA A 122 -12.26 16.28 9.09
C ALA A 122 -13.43 15.40 8.61
N GLU A 123 -13.20 14.53 7.61
CA GLU A 123 -14.24 13.64 7.07
C GLU A 123 -14.69 12.56 8.07
N ARG A 124 -13.78 12.02 8.89
CA ARG A 124 -14.05 10.97 9.89
C ARG A 124 -14.70 9.69 9.32
N GLN A 125 -14.43 9.37 8.06
CA GLN A 125 -14.97 8.18 7.38
C GLN A 125 -13.96 7.03 7.28
N ASP A 126 -12.68 7.31 7.49
CA ASP A 126 -11.61 6.33 7.31
C ASP A 126 -11.40 5.48 8.57
N VAL A 127 -10.96 4.24 8.35
CA VAL A 127 -10.52 3.32 9.41
C VAL A 127 -9.00 3.29 9.48
N ALA A 128 -8.32 3.32 8.34
CA ALA A 128 -6.87 3.21 8.29
C ALA A 128 -6.28 3.80 7.01
N ALA A 129 -4.99 4.12 7.08
CA ALA A 129 -4.19 4.35 5.89
C ALA A 129 -2.88 3.57 5.96
N GLN A 130 -2.30 3.32 4.79
CA GLN A 130 -1.06 2.59 4.64
C GLN A 130 -0.19 3.15 3.53
N ASN A 131 1.11 2.94 3.66
CA ASN A 131 2.09 3.19 2.61
C ASN A 131 3.11 2.06 2.55
N TRP A 132 3.73 1.90 1.38
CA TRP A 132 4.89 1.03 1.21
C TRP A 132 6.08 1.85 0.77
N PHE A 133 7.24 1.59 1.37
CA PHE A 133 8.47 2.26 1.03
C PHE A 133 9.64 1.28 1.00
N SER A 134 10.63 1.56 0.16
CA SER A 134 11.89 0.81 0.23
C SER A 134 12.68 1.29 1.45
N PRO A 135 13.24 0.40 2.28
CA PRO A 135 14.03 0.79 3.45
C PRO A 135 15.28 1.60 3.09
N SER A 136 15.78 1.47 1.85
CA SER A 136 16.89 2.29 1.34
C SER A 136 16.51 3.75 1.06
N ASN A 137 15.21 4.06 0.96
CA ASN A 137 14.76 5.45 0.88
C ASN A 137 14.86 6.10 2.27
N ARG A 138 15.97 6.80 2.52
CA ARG A 138 16.26 7.46 3.80
C ARG A 138 15.16 8.41 4.27
N PHE A 139 14.49 9.12 3.37
CA PHE A 139 13.40 10.02 3.77
C PHE A 139 12.19 9.21 4.24
N ALA A 140 11.72 8.26 3.43
CA ALA A 140 10.56 7.45 3.75
C ALA A 140 10.79 6.57 4.99
N ALA A 141 12.00 6.01 5.15
CA ALA A 141 12.37 5.25 6.34
C ALA A 141 12.31 6.10 7.62
N LEU A 142 12.65 7.38 7.55
CA LEU A 142 12.51 8.29 8.70
C LEU A 142 11.07 8.73 8.91
N ALA A 143 10.34 9.08 7.85
CA ALA A 143 8.95 9.54 7.95
C ALA A 143 8.00 8.42 8.43
N PHE A 144 8.13 7.22 7.86
CA PHE A 144 7.18 6.14 8.05
C PHE A 144 7.74 4.96 8.83
N GLY A 145 9.04 4.70 8.75
CA GLY A 145 9.68 3.61 9.51
C GLY A 145 9.78 3.89 11.02
N THR A 146 9.48 5.11 11.45
CA THR A 146 9.58 5.52 12.85
C THR A 146 8.24 5.79 13.53
N ILE A 147 7.12 5.64 12.81
CA ILE A 147 5.80 5.98 13.31
C ILE A 147 5.40 5.16 14.54
N GLY A 148 5.90 3.92 14.67
CA GLY A 148 5.65 3.09 15.85
C GLY A 148 6.10 3.73 17.17
N ARG A 149 7.10 4.62 17.14
CA ARG A 149 7.53 5.39 18.32
C ARG A 149 6.62 6.56 18.66
N SER A 150 5.97 7.14 17.65
CA SER A 150 5.18 8.36 17.78
C SER A 150 3.68 8.08 17.96
N LEU A 151 3.18 7.01 17.35
CA LEU A 151 1.76 6.64 17.30
C LEU A 151 1.42 5.50 18.26
N GLY A 152 2.41 4.75 18.74
CA GLY A 152 2.20 3.55 19.55
C GLY A 152 1.85 2.29 18.75
N PRO A 153 2.17 1.10 19.27
CA PRO A 153 1.91 -0.20 18.61
C PRO A 153 0.42 -0.56 18.50
N GLU A 154 -0.44 0.03 19.31
CA GLU A 154 -1.89 -0.15 19.30
C GLU A 154 -2.58 0.56 18.11
N HIS A 155 -1.94 1.59 17.57
CA HIS A 155 -2.49 2.40 16.48
C HIS A 155 -1.67 2.36 15.19
N SER A 156 -0.47 1.76 15.20
CA SER A 156 0.40 1.70 14.03
C SER A 156 1.17 0.39 13.92
N LEU A 157 1.57 0.06 12.69
CA LEU A 157 2.41 -1.09 12.38
C LEU A 157 3.47 -0.68 11.35
N VAL A 158 4.72 -1.05 11.59
CA VAL A 158 5.80 -0.98 10.60
C VAL A 158 6.33 -2.40 10.39
N ALA A 159 6.05 -2.98 9.23
CA ALA A 159 6.36 -4.37 8.92
C ALA A 159 7.28 -4.44 7.69
N PRO A 160 8.56 -4.84 7.84
CA PRO A 160 9.40 -5.17 6.70
C PRO A 160 8.92 -6.47 6.04
N GLY A 161 9.17 -6.59 4.74
CA GLY A 161 8.90 -7.81 3.99
C GLY A 161 9.62 -7.83 2.64
N ASP A 162 9.69 -9.04 2.09
CA ASP A 162 10.18 -9.27 0.75
C ASP A 162 9.07 -9.08 -0.27
N TYR A 163 9.49 -8.69 -1.47
CA TYR A 163 8.61 -8.53 -2.62
C TYR A 163 9.24 -9.18 -3.85
N VAL A 164 8.58 -10.22 -4.35
CA VAL A 164 9.07 -11.11 -5.41
C VAL A 164 7.97 -11.31 -6.44
N MET A 165 8.32 -11.27 -7.72
CA MET A 165 7.41 -11.67 -8.79
C MET A 165 7.59 -13.17 -9.04
N VAL A 166 6.59 -13.99 -8.73
CA VAL A 166 6.61 -15.43 -8.99
C VAL A 166 5.95 -15.68 -10.34
N PRO A 167 6.66 -16.06 -11.41
CA PRO A 167 6.06 -16.29 -12.72
C PRO A 167 4.89 -17.28 -12.63
N LEU A 168 3.80 -17.05 -13.37
CA LEU A 168 2.63 -17.94 -13.31
C LEU A 168 2.97 -19.39 -13.68
N ALA A 169 3.90 -19.59 -14.61
CA ALA A 169 4.38 -20.93 -14.97
C ALA A 169 5.06 -21.63 -13.77
N LEU A 170 5.87 -20.89 -12.99
CA LEU A 170 6.48 -21.41 -11.78
C LEU A 170 5.42 -21.71 -10.72
N ALA A 171 4.51 -20.77 -10.45
CA ALA A 171 3.45 -20.94 -9.45
C ALA A 171 2.57 -22.17 -9.74
N ARG A 172 2.23 -22.42 -11.02
CA ARG A 172 1.47 -23.61 -11.46
C ARG A 172 2.25 -24.92 -11.33
N ALA A 173 3.58 -24.85 -11.41
CA ALA A 173 4.45 -26.03 -11.30
C ALA A 173 4.74 -26.41 -9.84
N LEU A 174 4.44 -25.53 -8.88
CA LEU A 174 4.52 -25.85 -7.45
C LEU A 174 3.59 -27.01 -7.15
N ARG A 175 4.15 -28.09 -6.59
CA ARG A 175 3.38 -29.28 -6.22
C ARG A 175 2.97 -29.14 -4.75
N PRO A 176 1.67 -29.03 -4.43
CA PRO A 176 1.22 -29.12 -3.05
C PRO A 176 1.56 -30.53 -2.55
N ASP A 177 2.36 -30.61 -1.50
CA ASP A 177 2.54 -31.86 -0.77
C ASP A 177 1.25 -32.11 0.03
N GLY A 178 0.58 -33.23 -0.21
CA GLY A 178 -0.69 -33.58 0.45
C GLY A 178 -0.59 -33.70 1.97
N SER A 179 0.64 -33.76 2.52
CA SER A 179 0.87 -33.69 3.97
C SER A 179 0.73 -32.28 4.56
N ALA A 180 0.68 -31.23 3.73
CA ALA A 180 0.54 -29.85 4.19
C ALA A 180 -0.88 -29.50 4.69
N GLY A 181 -1.85 -30.39 4.45
CA GLY A 181 -3.27 -30.16 4.75
C GLY A 181 -4.08 -29.85 3.49
N SER A 182 -5.25 -29.23 3.67
CA SER A 182 -6.17 -28.90 2.56
C SER A 182 -6.25 -27.39 2.34
N VAL A 183 -6.23 -26.96 1.08
CA VAL A 183 -6.40 -25.55 0.70
C VAL A 183 -7.82 -25.35 0.18
N ALA A 184 -8.54 -24.37 0.74
CA ALA A 184 -9.86 -23.98 0.26
C ALA A 184 -9.93 -22.47 0.03
N GLU A 185 -10.72 -22.06 -0.96
CA GLU A 185 -11.04 -20.66 -1.20
C GLU A 185 -12.22 -20.24 -0.31
N LEU A 186 -12.16 -19.05 0.28
CA LEU A 186 -13.27 -18.48 1.05
C LEU A 186 -14.31 -17.83 0.12
N ASP A 187 -15.57 -17.88 0.52
CA ASP A 187 -16.71 -17.30 -0.22
C ASP A 187 -16.81 -15.76 -0.11
N GLY A 188 -16.06 -15.16 0.82
CA GLY A 188 -15.97 -13.72 1.03
C GLY A 188 -16.73 -13.20 2.24
N GLY A 189 -17.51 -14.03 2.93
CA GLY A 189 -18.14 -13.68 4.20
C GLY A 189 -17.13 -13.63 5.35
N ALA A 190 -17.59 -13.25 6.54
CA ALA A 190 -16.75 -13.20 7.74
C ALA A 190 -16.11 -14.56 8.07
N CYS A 191 -14.82 -14.55 8.39
CA CYS A 191 -14.07 -15.73 8.85
C CYS A 191 -13.25 -15.37 10.09
N PRO A 192 -13.75 -15.64 11.31
CA PRO A 192 -13.05 -15.33 12.56
C PRO A 192 -11.67 -15.99 12.68
N GLU A 193 -11.49 -17.19 12.13
CA GLU A 193 -10.24 -17.94 12.16
C GLU A 193 -9.16 -17.26 11.29
N LEU A 194 -9.55 -16.67 10.15
CA LEU A 194 -8.65 -15.86 9.34
C LEU A 194 -8.27 -14.56 10.07
N ALA A 195 -9.23 -13.89 10.70
CA ALA A 195 -8.97 -12.68 11.48
C ALA A 195 -7.99 -12.95 12.63
N GLU A 196 -8.13 -14.10 13.30
CA GLU A 196 -7.23 -14.53 14.36
C GLU A 196 -5.84 -14.90 13.81
N LEU A 197 -5.76 -15.63 12.68
CA LEU A 197 -4.48 -15.88 12.01
C LEU A 197 -3.77 -14.55 11.70
N ALA A 198 -4.46 -13.60 11.08
CA ALA A 198 -3.92 -12.29 10.74
C ALA A 198 -3.41 -11.53 11.97
N ARG A 199 -4.15 -11.58 13.08
CA ARG A 199 -3.78 -10.98 14.35
C ARG A 199 -2.51 -11.60 14.93
N ARG A 200 -2.38 -12.93 14.91
CA ARG A 200 -1.15 -13.61 15.37
C ARG A 200 0.05 -13.35 14.46
N CYS A 201 -0.16 -13.24 13.15
CA CYS A 201 0.92 -13.00 12.20
C CYS A 201 1.42 -11.55 12.23
N ARG A 202 0.51 -10.57 12.36
CA ARG A 202 0.82 -9.15 12.09
C ARG A 202 0.11 -8.14 13.00
N GLY A 203 -0.63 -8.62 14.00
CA GLY A 203 -1.28 -7.77 15.00
C GLY A 203 -2.64 -7.22 14.60
N ALA A 204 -3.28 -6.55 15.55
CA ALA A 204 -4.63 -6.01 15.42
C ALA A 204 -4.72 -4.85 14.41
N VAL A 205 -3.68 -3.99 14.33
CA VAL A 205 -3.64 -2.86 13.37
C VAL A 205 -3.74 -3.36 11.93
N TYR A 206 -2.97 -4.40 11.58
CA TYR A 206 -3.05 -5.03 10.26
C TYR A 206 -4.44 -5.60 9.97
N THR A 207 -4.98 -6.35 10.93
CA THR A 207 -6.27 -7.03 10.81
C THR A 207 -7.40 -6.03 10.52
N ARG A 208 -7.45 -4.94 11.29
CA ARG A 208 -8.42 -3.84 11.11
C ARG A 208 -8.22 -3.09 9.80
N ALA A 209 -6.97 -2.74 9.46
CA ALA A 209 -6.67 -1.93 8.28
C ALA A 209 -6.99 -2.66 6.96
N GLU A 210 -6.74 -3.97 6.90
CA GLU A 210 -7.10 -4.81 5.74
C GLU A 210 -8.55 -5.31 5.78
N GLY A 211 -9.32 -4.94 6.80
CA GLY A 211 -10.73 -5.32 6.97
C GLY A 211 -10.95 -6.84 7.07
N LEU A 212 -10.03 -7.54 7.75
CA LEU A 212 -10.11 -9.00 7.92
C LEU A 212 -11.03 -9.40 9.09
N ASP A 213 -11.45 -8.44 9.90
CA ASP A 213 -12.43 -8.57 10.99
C ASP A 213 -13.85 -8.13 10.58
N ARG A 214 -14.12 -8.06 9.26
CA ARG A 214 -15.40 -7.61 8.69
C ARG A 214 -16.03 -8.67 7.80
N ASP A 215 -17.33 -8.53 7.58
CA ASP A 215 -18.13 -9.33 6.65
C ASP A 215 -18.05 -8.79 5.21
N ASP A 216 -16.83 -8.58 4.70
CA ASP A 216 -16.55 -8.24 3.30
C ASP A 216 -15.10 -8.60 2.97
N LEU A 217 -14.75 -9.88 3.12
CA LEU A 217 -13.38 -10.33 2.89
C LEU A 217 -12.96 -10.20 1.43
N CYS A 218 -13.90 -10.28 0.49
CA CYS A 218 -13.62 -10.19 -0.94
C CYS A 218 -13.63 -8.76 -1.50
N LEU A 219 -13.83 -7.75 -0.65
CA LEU A 219 -13.82 -6.32 -1.00
C LEU A 219 -14.96 -5.94 -1.97
N ALA A 220 -16.12 -6.56 -1.86
CA ALA A 220 -17.29 -6.34 -2.70
C ALA A 220 -17.76 -4.88 -2.65
N ASP A 221 -17.72 -4.23 -1.49
CA ASP A 221 -18.16 -2.85 -1.35
C ASP A 221 -17.29 -1.88 -2.14
N VAL A 222 -15.97 -2.01 -2.01
CA VAL A 222 -15.04 -1.15 -2.73
C VAL A 222 -14.98 -1.53 -4.21
N ASP A 223 -15.17 -2.80 -4.60
CA ASP A 223 -15.30 -3.19 -6.01
C ASP A 223 -16.47 -2.46 -6.68
N ARG A 224 -17.62 -2.34 -5.97
CA ARG A 224 -18.78 -1.58 -6.47
C ARG A 224 -18.42 -0.14 -6.77
N LEU A 225 -17.64 0.52 -5.91
CA LEU A 225 -17.17 1.88 -6.15
C LEU A 225 -16.26 1.95 -7.39
N TYR A 226 -15.29 1.04 -7.51
CA TYR A 226 -14.38 1.00 -8.67
C TYR A 226 -15.12 0.75 -9.99
N ARG A 227 -16.18 -0.06 -9.98
CA ARG A 227 -17.00 -0.34 -11.17
C ARG A 227 -17.72 0.90 -11.72
N LEU A 228 -18.00 1.92 -10.90
CA LEU A 228 -18.63 3.17 -11.34
C LEU A 228 -17.80 3.89 -12.43
N VAL A 229 -16.49 3.64 -12.47
CA VAL A 229 -15.60 4.22 -13.47
C VAL A 229 -15.00 3.18 -14.43
N GLY A 230 -15.58 1.98 -14.46
CA GLY A 230 -15.10 0.87 -15.30
C GLY A 230 -13.79 0.27 -14.82
N LEU A 231 -13.49 0.35 -13.54
CA LEU A 231 -12.35 -0.30 -12.90
C LEU A 231 -12.82 -1.44 -12.00
N ARG A 232 -11.89 -2.25 -11.51
CA ARG A 232 -12.15 -3.34 -10.57
C ARG A 232 -11.17 -3.28 -9.42
N ARG A 233 -11.65 -3.65 -8.25
CA ARG A 233 -10.84 -3.87 -7.05
C ARG A 233 -11.46 -4.99 -6.24
N HIS A 234 -10.77 -6.10 -6.08
CA HIS A 234 -11.28 -7.23 -5.30
C HIS A 234 -10.15 -7.98 -4.61
N ARG A 235 -10.51 -8.85 -3.68
CA ARG A 235 -9.59 -9.79 -3.04
C ARG A 235 -10.15 -11.19 -3.15
N ARG A 236 -9.29 -12.18 -3.41
CA ARG A 236 -9.61 -13.60 -3.28
C ARG A 236 -8.72 -14.20 -2.20
N ILE A 237 -9.25 -15.12 -1.40
CA ILE A 237 -8.55 -15.64 -0.23
C ILE A 237 -8.55 -17.16 -0.24
N TRP A 238 -7.36 -17.75 -0.12
CA TRP A 238 -7.19 -19.17 0.10
C TRP A 238 -6.66 -19.41 1.51
N VAL A 239 -7.20 -20.41 2.18
CA VAL A 239 -6.82 -20.82 3.54
C VAL A 239 -6.32 -22.25 3.51
N LEU A 240 -5.20 -22.49 4.18
CA LEU A 240 -4.65 -23.82 4.43
C LEU A 240 -5.10 -24.30 5.81
N TYR A 241 -5.81 -25.42 5.84
CA TYR A 241 -6.24 -26.11 7.04
C TYR A 241 -5.33 -27.31 7.30
N ASP A 242 -4.91 -27.51 8.55
CA ASP A 242 -4.28 -28.76 8.96
C ASP A 242 -5.30 -29.92 9.05
N THR A 243 -4.82 -31.11 9.42
CA THR A 243 -5.64 -32.32 9.57
C THR A 243 -6.65 -32.24 10.72
N SER A 244 -6.48 -31.31 11.66
CA SER A 244 -7.45 -31.03 12.72
C SER A 244 -8.54 -30.03 12.31
N GLY A 245 -8.41 -29.44 11.11
CA GLY A 245 -9.29 -28.39 10.62
C GLY A 245 -8.91 -26.99 11.09
N ALA A 246 -7.72 -26.80 11.69
CA ALA A 246 -7.28 -25.48 12.14
C ALA A 246 -6.59 -24.71 11.01
N VAL A 247 -6.83 -23.40 10.96
CA VAL A 247 -6.22 -22.49 9.98
C VAL A 247 -4.73 -22.30 10.30
N ARG A 248 -3.86 -22.72 9.37
CA ARG A 248 -2.40 -22.63 9.49
C ARG A 248 -1.78 -21.53 8.67
N ALA A 249 -2.36 -21.22 7.51
CA ALA A 249 -1.84 -20.20 6.63
C ALA A 249 -2.95 -19.67 5.72
N ALA A 250 -2.73 -18.50 5.13
CA ALA A 250 -3.63 -17.93 4.14
C ALA A 250 -2.88 -17.12 3.07
N ALA A 251 -3.41 -17.10 1.85
CA ALA A 251 -2.99 -16.21 0.78
C ALA A 251 -4.11 -15.25 0.43
N LEU A 252 -3.82 -13.95 0.52
CA LEU A 252 -4.74 -12.87 0.20
C LEU A 252 -4.31 -12.28 -1.15
N ALA A 253 -4.97 -12.69 -2.22
CA ALA A 253 -4.69 -12.19 -3.56
C ALA A 253 -5.46 -10.90 -3.82
N TYR A 254 -4.78 -9.76 -3.76
CA TYR A 254 -5.36 -8.46 -4.11
C TYR A 254 -5.31 -8.27 -5.62
N ARG A 255 -6.41 -7.74 -6.19
CA ARG A 255 -6.47 -7.28 -7.57
C ARG A 255 -7.03 -5.87 -7.60
N GLY A 256 -6.35 -4.99 -8.33
CA GLY A 256 -6.72 -3.59 -8.51
C GLY A 256 -6.15 -3.04 -9.82
N PRO A 257 -6.46 -1.78 -10.17
CA PRO A 257 -6.02 -1.22 -11.45
C PRO A 257 -4.50 -1.21 -11.57
N LEU A 258 -4.00 -1.76 -12.67
CA LEU A 258 -2.57 -1.77 -12.95
C LEU A 258 -2.03 -0.33 -13.01
N GLY A 259 -0.92 -0.10 -12.30
CA GLY A 259 -0.21 1.18 -12.31
C GLY A 259 -0.71 2.24 -11.33
N PHE A 260 -1.74 1.97 -10.51
CA PHE A 260 -1.96 2.81 -9.32
C PHE A 260 -0.71 2.80 -8.43
N ASN A 261 -0.13 1.61 -8.26
CA ASN A 261 1.21 1.43 -7.74
C ASN A 261 2.19 1.10 -8.88
N PHE A 262 3.21 1.93 -9.09
CA PHE A 262 4.25 1.70 -10.13
C PHE A 262 5.23 0.55 -9.84
N SER A 263 5.03 -0.15 -8.73
CA SER A 263 5.71 -1.39 -8.39
C SER A 263 4.74 -2.56 -8.26
N PHE A 264 3.47 -2.38 -8.63
CA PHE A 264 2.43 -3.40 -8.65
C PHE A 264 1.99 -3.98 -7.29
N LEU A 265 2.42 -3.38 -6.17
CA LEU A 265 2.04 -3.82 -4.81
C LEU A 265 0.52 -3.78 -4.55
N GLU A 266 -0.23 -3.04 -5.36
CA GLU A 266 -1.69 -3.01 -5.26
C GLU A 266 -2.35 -4.32 -5.73
N ASN A 267 -1.63 -5.10 -6.51
CA ASN A 267 -2.03 -6.42 -6.97
C ASN A 267 -1.34 -7.53 -6.16
N ARG A 268 -0.71 -7.22 -5.01
CA ARG A 268 0.08 -8.20 -4.25
C ARG A 268 -0.71 -9.46 -3.88
N CYS A 269 -0.03 -10.59 -3.80
CA CYS A 269 -0.49 -11.75 -3.05
C CYS A 269 0.18 -11.70 -1.68
N ASP A 270 -0.59 -11.49 -0.63
CA ASP A 270 -0.10 -11.31 0.72
C ASP A 270 -0.25 -12.62 1.51
N VAL A 271 0.86 -13.27 1.86
CA VAL A 271 0.84 -14.57 2.53
C VAL A 271 1.00 -14.41 4.05
N LEU A 272 0.11 -15.08 4.78
CA LEU A 272 0.10 -15.19 6.24
C LEU A 272 0.44 -16.62 6.61
N ILE A 273 1.56 -16.82 7.30
CA ILE A 273 1.97 -18.12 7.85
C ILE A 273 1.85 -18.05 9.37
N ALA A 274 1.16 -19.01 9.98
CA ALA A 274 1.02 -19.05 11.43
C ALA A 274 2.41 -19.04 12.12
N PRO A 275 2.55 -18.36 13.26
CA PRO A 275 3.77 -18.47 14.05
C PRO A 275 3.94 -19.90 14.56
N GLY A 276 5.19 -20.36 14.65
CA GLY A 276 5.54 -21.68 15.18
C GLY A 276 5.64 -22.81 14.16
N LEU A 277 5.40 -22.55 12.87
CA LEU A 277 5.72 -23.51 11.81
C LEU A 277 7.22 -23.53 11.58
N ASP A 278 7.78 -24.72 11.35
CA ASP A 278 9.18 -24.86 10.97
C ASP A 278 9.42 -24.41 9.51
N ALA A 279 10.69 -24.35 9.09
CA ALA A 279 11.05 -23.91 7.74
C ALA A 279 10.46 -24.80 6.62
N THR A 280 10.33 -26.09 6.88
CA THR A 280 9.79 -27.06 5.93
C THR A 280 8.27 -26.93 5.81
N GLU A 281 7.56 -26.84 6.93
CA GLU A 281 6.12 -26.58 6.99
C GLU A 281 5.78 -25.24 6.34
N THR A 282 6.56 -24.20 6.64
CA THR A 282 6.42 -22.86 6.09
C THR A 282 6.57 -22.85 4.57
N ARG A 283 7.58 -23.56 4.05
CA ARG A 283 7.77 -23.73 2.61
C ARG A 283 6.59 -24.44 1.96
N ARG A 284 6.16 -25.58 2.51
CA ARG A 284 5.02 -26.35 1.97
C ARG A 284 3.74 -25.52 1.95
N ALA A 285 3.48 -24.77 3.02
CA ALA A 285 2.32 -23.88 3.12
C ALA A 285 2.36 -22.77 2.06
N THR A 286 3.53 -22.13 1.90
CA THR A 286 3.75 -21.10 0.88
C THR A 286 3.52 -21.65 -0.52
N ASP A 287 4.10 -22.82 -0.84
CA ASP A 287 3.99 -23.44 -2.16
C ASP A 287 2.54 -23.84 -2.48
N ALA A 288 1.84 -24.46 -1.52
CA ALA A 288 0.44 -24.87 -1.69
C ALA A 288 -0.49 -23.66 -1.90
N LEU A 289 -0.29 -22.60 -1.12
CA LEU A 289 -1.09 -21.38 -1.24
C LEU A 289 -0.80 -20.61 -2.55
N LEU A 290 0.45 -20.54 -2.98
CA LEU A 290 0.81 -19.91 -4.26
C LEU A 290 0.25 -20.69 -5.45
N ALA A 291 0.32 -22.03 -5.41
CA ALA A 291 -0.28 -22.89 -6.42
C ALA A 291 -1.79 -22.62 -6.54
N ALA A 292 -2.50 -22.52 -5.41
CA ALA A 292 -3.93 -22.23 -5.41
C ALA A 292 -4.25 -20.79 -5.88
N ALA A 293 -3.55 -19.80 -5.32
CA ALA A 293 -3.81 -18.38 -5.58
C ALA A 293 -3.38 -17.91 -6.97
N CYS A 294 -2.54 -18.66 -7.69
CA CYS A 294 -2.05 -18.23 -9.01
C CYS A 294 -3.17 -18.00 -10.04
N HIS A 295 -4.31 -18.69 -9.89
CA HIS A 295 -5.48 -18.50 -10.74
C HIS A 295 -6.09 -17.09 -10.60
N ALA A 296 -5.94 -16.44 -9.45
CA ALA A 296 -6.37 -15.06 -9.24
C ALA A 296 -5.61 -14.06 -10.12
N TYR A 297 -4.48 -14.48 -10.71
CA TYR A 297 -3.55 -13.67 -11.48
C TYR A 297 -3.47 -14.07 -12.95
N ALA A 298 -4.35 -14.97 -13.42
CA ALA A 298 -4.28 -15.50 -14.78
C ALA A 298 -4.43 -14.41 -15.88
N ASP A 299 -5.17 -13.34 -15.58
CA ASP A 299 -5.39 -12.17 -16.43
C ASP A 299 -4.56 -10.94 -15.98
N PHE A 300 -3.57 -11.13 -15.11
CA PHE A 300 -2.68 -10.05 -14.68
C PHE A 300 -1.57 -9.84 -15.72
N GLU A 301 -1.41 -8.60 -16.19
CA GLU A 301 -0.58 -8.27 -17.36
C GLU A 301 0.92 -8.61 -17.17
N PRO A 302 1.50 -8.51 -15.96
CA PRO A 302 2.84 -9.03 -15.68
C PRO A 302 3.00 -10.56 -15.71
N ALA A 303 1.91 -11.32 -15.86
CA ALA A 303 1.93 -12.80 -15.91
C ALA A 303 2.68 -13.46 -14.73
N ALA A 304 2.54 -12.89 -13.53
CA ALA A 304 3.19 -13.35 -12.31
C ALA A 304 2.28 -13.14 -11.09
N VAL A 305 2.55 -13.87 -10.01
CA VAL A 305 2.02 -13.60 -8.67
C VAL A 305 2.97 -12.63 -7.97
N PRO A 306 2.59 -11.35 -7.73
CA PRO A 306 3.40 -10.39 -6.99
C PRO A 306 3.37 -10.68 -5.48
N LEU A 307 4.21 -11.58 -5.01
CA LEU A 307 4.23 -12.06 -3.62
C LEU A 307 4.82 -11.03 -2.66
N THR A 308 4.09 -10.70 -1.60
CA THR A 308 4.63 -10.02 -0.41
C THR A 308 4.59 -10.96 0.79
N THR A 309 5.72 -11.09 1.49
CA THR A 309 5.80 -11.94 2.68
C THR A 309 6.91 -11.50 3.63
N ALA A 310 6.77 -11.86 4.90
CA ALA A 310 7.85 -11.72 5.91
C ALA A 310 8.67 -13.01 6.05
N THR A 311 8.26 -14.06 5.35
CA THR A 311 8.87 -15.38 5.38
C THR A 311 9.98 -15.48 4.33
N PRO A 312 11.08 -16.21 4.61
CA PRO A 312 12.12 -16.47 3.60
C PRO A 312 11.56 -17.14 2.35
N VAL A 313 11.97 -16.65 1.17
CA VAL A 313 11.51 -17.11 -0.16
C VAL A 313 12.66 -17.50 -1.08
N ASP A 314 13.83 -17.80 -0.50
CA ASP A 314 15.03 -18.17 -1.26
C ASP A 314 14.79 -19.36 -2.18
N HIS A 315 13.96 -20.32 -1.75
CA HIS A 315 13.61 -21.48 -2.59
C HIS A 315 12.83 -21.09 -3.84
N LEU A 316 11.98 -20.06 -3.78
CA LEU A 316 11.26 -19.55 -4.95
C LEU A 316 12.22 -18.80 -5.88
N ILE A 317 13.14 -18.00 -5.32
CA ILE A 317 14.14 -17.28 -6.11
C ILE A 317 15.05 -18.27 -6.85
N LEU A 318 15.52 -19.31 -6.16
CA LEU A 318 16.29 -20.41 -6.77
C LEU A 318 15.50 -21.15 -7.85
N ALA A 319 14.18 -21.21 -7.73
CA ALA A 319 13.28 -21.81 -8.72
C ALA A 319 12.88 -20.87 -9.87
N GLY A 320 13.41 -19.63 -9.90
CA GLY A 320 13.19 -18.67 -10.99
C GLY A 320 12.20 -17.55 -10.68
N ALA A 321 11.81 -17.35 -9.42
CA ALA A 321 11.08 -16.15 -9.03
C ALA A 321 12.01 -14.91 -9.06
N GLU A 322 11.48 -13.78 -9.51
CA GLU A 322 12.27 -12.57 -9.72
C GLU A 322 12.24 -11.68 -8.47
N PRO A 323 13.38 -11.47 -7.78
CA PRO A 323 13.43 -10.54 -6.66
C PRO A 323 13.27 -9.11 -7.19
N VAL A 324 12.36 -8.33 -6.61
CA VAL A 324 12.16 -6.93 -7.02
C VAL A 324 12.96 -5.99 -6.13
N ARG A 325 12.57 -5.87 -4.87
CA ARG A 325 13.27 -5.16 -3.78
C ARG A 325 12.49 -5.36 -2.49
N PRO A 326 13.14 -5.36 -1.32
CA PRO A 326 12.43 -5.36 -0.05
C PRO A 326 11.61 -4.07 0.10
N TYR A 327 10.45 -4.22 0.70
CA TYR A 327 9.56 -3.13 1.05
C TYR A 327 9.17 -3.20 2.52
N THR A 328 9.04 -2.04 3.13
CA THR A 328 8.44 -1.90 4.44
C THR A 328 7.04 -1.33 4.26
N ARG A 329 6.04 -2.02 4.83
CA ARG A 329 4.69 -1.50 4.96
C ARG A 329 4.60 -0.72 6.26
N ALA A 330 4.12 0.51 6.18
CA ALA A 330 3.65 1.25 7.34
C ALA A 330 2.14 1.38 7.26
N LEU A 331 1.45 1.05 8.35
CA LEU A 331 0.02 1.24 8.53
C LEU A 331 -0.23 2.07 9.78
N TRP A 332 -1.31 2.83 9.76
CA TRP A 332 -1.82 3.50 10.93
C TRP A 332 -3.34 3.56 10.85
N LEU A 333 -3.97 3.48 12.01
CA LEU A 333 -5.42 3.61 12.15
C LEU A 333 -5.81 5.09 12.20
N ALA A 334 -7.07 5.39 11.90
CA ALA A 334 -7.58 6.77 11.86
C ALA A 334 -7.43 7.49 13.22
N GLU A 335 -7.50 6.74 14.33
CA GLU A 335 -7.26 7.25 15.69
C GLU A 335 -5.86 7.87 15.84
N ALA A 336 -4.89 7.43 15.03
CA ALA A 336 -3.51 7.91 15.07
C ALA A 336 -3.26 9.18 14.23
N TYR A 337 -4.25 9.66 13.45
CA TYR A 337 -4.04 10.78 12.53
C TYR A 337 -3.52 12.06 13.21
N PRO A 338 -3.99 12.49 14.40
CA PRO A 338 -3.44 13.67 15.06
C PRO A 338 -1.96 13.54 15.42
N ASP A 339 -1.53 12.35 15.84
CA ASP A 339 -0.14 12.10 16.22
C ASP A 339 0.76 11.89 15.00
N LEU A 340 0.24 11.26 13.93
CA LEU A 340 0.93 11.21 12.64
C LEU A 340 1.12 12.61 12.06
N TYR A 341 0.11 13.47 12.17
CA TYR A 341 0.18 14.84 11.68
C TYR A 341 1.31 15.57 12.38
N ARG A 342 1.37 15.48 13.71
CA ARG A 342 2.44 16.08 14.53
C ARG A 342 3.81 15.50 14.18
N HIS A 343 3.90 14.18 14.06
CA HIS A 343 5.14 13.48 13.71
C HIS A 343 5.73 13.95 12.37
N ILE A 344 4.89 14.02 11.33
CA ILE A 344 5.30 14.53 10.02
C ILE A 344 5.65 16.02 10.11
N ASP A 345 4.83 16.81 10.80
CA ASP A 345 5.04 18.24 10.93
C ASP A 345 6.40 18.57 11.57
N GLU A 346 6.70 17.91 12.69
CA GLU A 346 7.96 18.05 13.43
C GLU A 346 9.16 17.58 12.61
N LEU A 347 9.04 16.44 11.92
CA LEU A 347 10.10 15.93 11.05
C LEU A 347 10.50 16.95 9.97
N TYR A 348 9.50 17.55 9.30
CA TYR A 348 9.75 18.56 8.30
C TYR A 348 10.25 19.87 8.92
N ALA A 349 9.68 20.31 10.05
CA ALA A 349 10.09 21.54 10.73
C ALA A 349 11.56 21.48 11.20
N GLN A 350 12.00 20.36 11.77
CA GLN A 350 13.40 20.16 12.18
C GLN A 350 14.35 20.24 10.98
N ARG A 351 13.96 19.64 9.84
CA ARG A 351 14.78 19.65 8.63
C ARG A 351 14.79 20.99 7.90
N LEU A 352 13.68 21.73 7.95
CA LEU A 352 13.59 23.10 7.45
C LEU A 352 14.39 24.08 8.32
N ARG A 353 14.47 23.86 9.64
CA ARG A 353 15.36 24.65 10.52
C ARG A 353 16.84 24.31 10.32
N GLY A 354 17.14 23.03 10.05
CA GLY A 354 18.51 22.56 9.79
C GLY A 354 19.04 22.81 8.37
N ARG A 355 18.19 23.28 7.45
CA ARG A 355 18.56 23.71 6.10
C ARG A 355 17.95 25.09 5.90
N GLY A 356 18.76 26.14 6.04
CA GLY A 356 18.35 27.50 5.68
C GLY A 356 17.63 27.53 4.33
N VAL A 357 16.76 28.52 4.17
CA VAL A 357 15.66 28.69 3.19
C VAL A 357 16.04 28.61 1.68
N TYR A 358 17.17 28.02 1.30
CA TYR A 358 17.60 27.90 -0.10
C TYR A 358 17.93 26.45 -0.48
N PRO A 359 17.53 26.01 -1.70
CA PRO A 359 17.91 24.70 -2.22
C PRO A 359 19.44 24.62 -2.30
N ARG A 360 19.98 23.42 -2.02
CA ARG A 360 21.39 23.12 -2.33
C ARG A 360 21.59 23.31 -3.83
N SER A 361 22.24 24.41 -4.19
CA SER A 361 22.95 24.55 -5.46
C SER A 361 23.92 23.37 -5.58
N ASN A 362 23.71 22.50 -6.56
CA ASN A 362 24.72 21.53 -6.96
C ASN A 362 25.84 22.31 -7.66
N ALA A 363 27.03 22.33 -7.03
CA ALA A 363 28.28 22.37 -7.77
C ALA A 363 28.62 20.94 -8.22
#